data_AF-A0A494VRU4-F1
#
_entry.id   AF-A0A494VRU4-F1
#
_cell.length_a   1.000
_cell.length_b   1.000
_cell.length_c   1.000
_cell.angle_alpha   90.00
_cell.angle_beta   90.00
_cell.angle_gamma   90.00
#
_symmetry.space_group_name_H-M   'P 1'
#
loop_
_entity.id
_entity.type
_entity.pdbx_description
1 polymer ?
#
loop_
_entity_poly.entity_id
_entity_poly.type
_entity_poly.pdbx_seq_one_letter_code
_entity_poly.pdbx_strand_id
1 'polypeptide(L)'
;MNPVFRSALIIALSLISLMFSISRCRQNQARRQQQMQAGWTPEVERQMYNLFYEKAAQFTNNDDERKQFSACCMIKLKALLPNGITGTELMTDSVKAAAIKMGLECSKNIHSQLNIWQPEVVQQLKLQFYSYPEVKLLPANVKKEYVDCLAFRVTTDYPTATGADSIDSKKLKRVVEKARNGCLVLIANKFNKLKIKKDTTKAK
;
A
#
# COMPACT_ATOMS: atom_id res chain seq x y z
N MET A 1 -9.01 -59.86 43.75
CA MET A 1 -9.49 -58.95 42.68
C MET A 1 -9.62 -59.75 41.40
N ASN A 2 -10.83 -59.86 40.84
CA ASN A 2 -11.14 -60.72 39.69
C ASN A 2 -10.33 -60.26 38.45
N PRO A 3 -9.63 -61.14 37.69
CA PRO A 3 -8.84 -60.76 36.52
C PRO A 3 -9.64 -59.95 35.48
N VAL A 4 -10.94 -60.23 35.36
CA VAL A 4 -11.88 -59.49 34.49
C VAL A 4 -11.98 -58.01 34.90
N PHE A 5 -12.01 -57.72 36.21
CA PHE A 5 -12.06 -56.35 36.73
C PHE A 5 -10.78 -55.58 36.47
N ARG A 6 -9.61 -56.23 36.51
CA ARG A 6 -8.32 -55.59 36.21
C ARG A 6 -8.21 -55.22 34.73
N SER A 7 -8.64 -56.10 33.84
CA SER A 7 -8.66 -55.83 32.39
C SER A 7 -9.62 -54.70 32.04
N ALA A 8 -10.82 -54.67 32.64
CA ALA A 8 -11.79 -53.59 32.43
C ALA A 8 -11.25 -52.23 32.89
N LEU A 9 -10.51 -52.19 34.01
CA LEU A 9 -9.95 -50.97 34.57
C LEU A 9 -8.80 -50.42 33.71
N ILE A 10 -7.96 -51.30 33.15
CA ILE A 10 -6.89 -50.90 32.22
C ILE A 10 -7.46 -50.34 30.92
N ILE A 11 -8.53 -50.95 30.39
CA ILE A 11 -9.22 -50.47 29.18
C ILE A 11 -9.89 -49.12 29.43
N ALA A 12 -10.51 -48.93 30.61
CA ALA A 12 -11.09 -47.63 30.96
C ALA A 12 -10.04 -46.52 31.07
N LEU A 13 -8.89 -46.81 31.68
CA LEU A 13 -7.79 -45.84 31.82
C LEU A 13 -7.16 -45.48 30.47
N SER A 14 -7.02 -46.44 29.55
CA SER A 14 -6.49 -46.17 28.21
C SER A 14 -7.45 -45.31 27.37
N LEU A 15 -8.77 -45.55 27.48
CA LEU A 15 -9.79 -44.73 26.82
C LEU A 15 -9.83 -43.30 27.35
N ILE A 16 -9.69 -43.10 28.67
CA ILE A 16 -9.64 -41.76 29.28
C ILE A 16 -8.41 -40.99 28.79
N SER A 17 -7.24 -41.62 28.74
CA SER A 17 -6.01 -41.01 28.22
C SER A 17 -6.14 -40.61 26.73
N LEU A 18 -6.81 -41.44 25.94
CA LEU A 18 -7.10 -41.16 24.53
C LEU A 18 -8.01 -39.92 24.39
N MET A 19 -9.06 -39.84 25.21
CA MET A 19 -10.00 -38.70 25.20
C MET A 19 -9.32 -37.38 25.59
N PHE A 20 -8.43 -37.39 26.59
CA PHE A 20 -7.63 -36.20 26.94
C PHE A 20 -6.67 -35.79 25.83
N SER A 21 -6.07 -36.76 25.14
CA SER A 21 -5.16 -36.50 24.01
C SER A 21 -5.90 -35.91 22.81
N ILE A 22 -7.10 -36.43 22.49
CA ILE A 22 -7.97 -35.90 21.43
C ILE A 22 -8.46 -34.49 21.78
N SER A 23 -8.85 -34.24 23.03
CA SER A 23 -9.30 -32.92 23.49
C SER A 23 -8.19 -31.87 23.41
N ARG A 24 -6.95 -32.22 23.80
CA ARG A 24 -5.78 -31.33 23.66
C ARG A 24 -5.40 -31.08 22.20
N CYS A 25 -5.49 -32.10 21.34
CA CYS A 25 -5.27 -31.93 19.89
C CYS A 25 -6.31 -30.99 19.27
N ARG A 26 -7.60 -31.11 19.62
CA ARG A 26 -8.66 -30.20 19.15
C ARG A 26 -8.44 -28.75 19.60
N GLN A 27 -8.04 -28.52 20.86
CA GLN A 27 -7.72 -27.18 21.35
C GLN A 27 -6.49 -26.57 20.64
N ASN A 28 -5.46 -27.38 20.35
CA ASN A 28 -4.29 -26.92 19.60
C ASN A 28 -4.59 -26.66 18.11
N GLN A 29 -5.52 -27.41 17.50
CA GLN A 29 -6.01 -27.11 16.15
C GLN A 29 -6.82 -25.82 16.09
N ALA A 30 -7.71 -25.57 17.07
CA ALA A 30 -8.45 -24.31 17.18
C ALA A 30 -7.52 -23.10 17.40
N ARG A 31 -6.48 -23.24 18.24
CA ARG A 31 -5.45 -22.19 18.42
C ARG A 31 -4.61 -21.97 17.17
N ARG A 32 -4.26 -23.02 16.42
CA ARG A 32 -3.59 -22.89 15.10
C ARG A 32 -4.49 -22.23 14.06
N GLN A 33 -5.80 -22.49 14.05
CA GLN A 33 -6.76 -21.79 13.20
C GLN A 33 -6.89 -20.31 13.59
N GLN A 34 -6.89 -19.97 14.89
CA GLN A 34 -6.89 -18.59 15.37
C GLN A 34 -5.57 -17.85 15.06
N GLN A 35 -4.42 -18.53 15.12
CA GLN A 35 -3.13 -17.95 14.70
C GLN A 35 -3.01 -17.80 13.17
N MET A 36 -3.70 -18.63 12.38
CA MET A 36 -3.81 -18.45 10.92
C MET A 36 -4.86 -17.40 10.51
N GLN A 37 -5.71 -16.92 11.43
CA GLN A 37 -6.67 -15.83 11.19
C GLN A 37 -6.07 -14.42 11.34
N ALA A 38 -4.77 -14.29 11.63
CA ALA A 38 -4.09 -12.99 11.63
C ALA A 38 -3.76 -12.45 10.22
N GLY A 39 -4.07 -13.22 9.16
CA GLY A 39 -3.81 -12.88 7.76
C GLY A 39 -5.04 -12.46 6.96
N TRP A 40 -4.88 -12.31 5.64
CA TRP A 40 -5.95 -11.94 4.69
C TRP A 40 -7.22 -12.78 4.90
N THR A 41 -8.28 -12.14 5.39
CA THR A 41 -9.60 -12.78 5.49
C THR A 41 -10.42 -12.47 4.24
N PRO A 42 -11.38 -13.32 3.85
CA PRO A 42 -12.25 -13.05 2.70
C PRO A 42 -12.94 -11.69 2.77
N GLU A 43 -13.27 -11.23 3.98
CA GLU A 43 -13.89 -9.92 4.21
C GLU A 43 -12.91 -8.77 3.94
N VAL A 44 -11.68 -8.84 4.47
CA VAL A 44 -10.63 -7.82 4.22
C VAL A 44 -10.24 -7.80 2.75
N GLU A 45 -10.15 -8.97 2.11
CA GLU A 45 -9.87 -9.05 0.69
C GLU A 45 -10.96 -8.39 -0.16
N ARG A 46 -12.24 -8.64 0.17
CA ARG A 46 -13.38 -8.03 -0.52
C ARG A 46 -13.39 -6.52 -0.33
N GLN A 47 -13.15 -6.03 0.89
CA GLN A 47 -13.11 -4.60 1.18
C GLN A 47 -12.00 -3.88 0.39
N MET A 48 -10.79 -4.45 0.38
CA MET A 48 -9.66 -3.89 -0.38
C MET A 48 -9.89 -3.96 -1.89
N TYR A 49 -10.47 -5.06 -2.38
CA TYR A 49 -10.83 -5.20 -3.79
C TYR A 49 -11.84 -4.11 -4.21
N ASN A 50 -12.91 -3.93 -3.44
CA ASN A 50 -13.94 -2.91 -3.71
C ASN A 50 -13.34 -1.50 -3.69
N LEU A 51 -12.44 -1.21 -2.75
CA LEU A 51 -11.74 0.08 -2.71
C LEU A 51 -10.94 0.32 -3.99
N PHE A 52 -10.18 -0.67 -4.47
CA PHE A 52 -9.46 -0.54 -5.73
C PHE A 52 -10.41 -0.38 -6.93
N TYR A 53 -11.54 -1.08 -6.92
CA TYR A 53 -12.54 -1.05 -7.98
C TYR A 53 -13.27 0.30 -8.07
N GLU A 54 -13.58 0.90 -6.93
CA GLU A 54 -14.12 2.26 -6.84
C GLU A 54 -13.08 3.30 -7.25
N LYS A 55 -11.82 3.14 -6.84
CA LYS A 55 -10.73 4.01 -7.30
C LYS A 55 -10.51 3.90 -8.80
N ALA A 56 -10.76 2.74 -9.39
CA ALA A 56 -10.67 2.57 -10.83
C ALA A 56 -11.67 3.39 -11.63
N ALA A 57 -12.82 3.73 -11.04
CA ALA A 57 -13.79 4.64 -11.66
C ALA A 57 -13.24 6.06 -11.90
N GLN A 58 -12.16 6.45 -11.19
CA GLN A 58 -11.52 7.75 -11.40
C GLN A 58 -10.75 7.83 -12.71
N PHE A 59 -10.41 6.68 -13.30
CA PHE A 59 -9.66 6.64 -14.55
C PHE A 59 -10.40 5.87 -15.65
N THR A 60 -11.15 4.80 -15.41
CA THR A 60 -11.91 4.10 -16.48
C THR A 60 -13.39 3.92 -16.14
N ASN A 61 -14.26 3.99 -17.14
CA ASN A 61 -15.68 3.63 -17.04
C ASN A 61 -15.95 2.17 -17.45
N ASN A 62 -14.96 1.46 -17.99
CA ASN A 62 -15.09 0.07 -18.43
C ASN A 62 -15.01 -0.88 -17.22
N ASP A 63 -16.08 -1.63 -16.97
CA ASP A 63 -16.20 -2.55 -15.84
C ASP A 63 -15.10 -3.62 -15.84
N ASP A 64 -14.74 -4.16 -17.00
CA ASP A 64 -13.72 -5.20 -17.11
C ASP A 64 -12.32 -4.66 -16.78
N GLU A 65 -12.02 -3.43 -17.20
CA GLU A 65 -10.77 -2.76 -16.84
C GLU A 65 -10.70 -2.44 -15.34
N ARG A 66 -11.82 -2.05 -14.73
CA ARG A 66 -11.90 -1.82 -13.28
C ARG A 66 -11.67 -3.12 -12.50
N LYS A 67 -12.24 -4.23 -12.97
CA LYS A 67 -12.00 -5.56 -12.40
C LYS A 67 -10.54 -5.99 -12.52
N GLN A 68 -9.92 -5.77 -13.68
CA GLN A 68 -8.52 -6.09 -13.94
C GLN A 68 -7.56 -5.26 -13.06
N PHE A 69 -7.81 -3.96 -12.92
CA PHE A 69 -7.06 -3.10 -12.01
C PHE A 69 -7.09 -3.63 -10.57
N SER A 70 -8.29 -3.93 -10.10
CA SER A 70 -8.55 -4.33 -8.72
C SER A 70 -7.92 -5.68 -8.42
N ALA A 71 -8.03 -6.62 -9.35
CA ALA A 71 -7.36 -7.92 -9.26
C ALA A 71 -5.83 -7.77 -9.20
N CYS A 72 -5.25 -6.93 -10.07
CA CYS A 72 -3.81 -6.68 -10.06
C CYS A 72 -3.34 -6.06 -8.73
N CYS A 73 -4.05 -5.03 -8.24
CA CYS A 73 -3.72 -4.36 -6.99
C CYS A 73 -3.83 -5.33 -5.80
N MET A 74 -4.85 -6.20 -5.78
CA MET A 74 -4.98 -7.22 -4.74
C MET A 74 -3.83 -8.23 -4.74
N ILE A 75 -3.41 -8.73 -5.91
CA ILE A 75 -2.29 -9.69 -6.01
C ILE A 75 -1.01 -9.06 -5.44
N LYS A 76 -0.71 -7.83 -5.85
CA LYS A 76 0.49 -7.12 -5.40
C LYS A 76 0.43 -6.70 -3.93
N LEU A 77 -0.73 -6.30 -3.43
CA LEU A 77 -0.91 -5.94 -2.03
C LEU A 77 -0.68 -7.15 -1.11
N LYS A 78 -1.19 -8.33 -1.50
CA LYS A 78 -0.92 -9.59 -0.79
C LYS A 78 0.55 -9.98 -0.83
N ALA A 79 1.26 -9.71 -1.93
CA ALA A 79 2.70 -9.94 -2.01
C ALA A 79 3.51 -8.99 -1.10
N LEU A 80 3.05 -7.74 -0.94
CA LEU A 80 3.67 -6.75 -0.06
C LEU A 80 3.41 -7.03 1.42
N LEU A 81 2.21 -7.51 1.74
CA LEU A 81 1.76 -7.80 3.11
C LEU A 81 1.25 -9.25 3.18
N PRO A 82 2.13 -10.27 3.11
CA PRO A 82 1.72 -11.67 3.05
C PRO A 82 0.96 -12.11 4.31
N ASN A 83 1.21 -11.45 5.44
CA ASN A 83 0.57 -11.72 6.73
C ASN A 83 -0.69 -10.89 6.98
N GLY A 84 -1.31 -10.32 5.94
CA GLY A 84 -2.51 -9.49 6.05
C GLY A 84 -2.25 -8.08 6.57
N ILE A 85 -3.34 -7.35 6.85
CA ILE A 85 -3.30 -5.98 7.35
C ILE A 85 -3.68 -6.01 8.83
N THR A 86 -2.70 -6.00 9.73
CA THR A 86 -2.94 -5.91 11.17
C THR A 86 -2.86 -4.46 11.64
N GLY A 87 -3.79 -4.05 12.52
CA GLY A 87 -4.17 -2.67 12.85
C GLY A 87 -3.13 -1.73 13.46
N THR A 88 -1.83 -2.03 13.35
CA THR A 88 -0.73 -1.15 13.78
C THR A 88 0.36 -0.94 12.72
N GLU A 89 0.34 -1.69 11.60
CA GLU A 89 1.15 -1.35 10.41
C GLU A 89 0.44 -0.27 9.58
N LEU A 90 0.12 0.83 10.25
CA LEU A 90 -0.35 2.06 9.64
C LEU A 90 0.71 2.56 8.67
N MET A 91 0.51 2.30 7.38
CA MET A 91 1.07 3.00 6.24
C MET A 91 2.38 3.73 6.54
N THR A 92 3.43 2.98 6.84
CA THR A 92 4.78 3.55 6.89
C THR A 92 5.08 4.17 5.52
N ASP A 93 5.97 5.17 5.46
CA ASP A 93 6.27 5.83 4.19
C ASP A 93 6.77 4.83 3.12
N SER A 94 7.35 3.71 3.53
CA SER A 94 7.71 2.58 2.65
C SER A 94 6.50 1.81 2.12
N VAL A 95 5.50 1.52 2.96
CA VAL A 95 4.25 0.87 2.54
C VAL A 95 3.44 1.78 1.61
N LYS A 96 3.43 3.10 1.88
CA LYS A 96 2.82 4.10 0.97
C LYS A 96 3.54 4.12 -0.37
N ALA A 97 4.88 4.18 -0.38
CA ALA A 97 5.67 4.15 -1.61
C ALA A 97 5.45 2.85 -2.41
N ALA A 98 5.34 1.71 -1.72
CA ALA A 98 5.06 0.42 -2.33
C ALA A 98 3.64 0.35 -2.92
N ALA A 99 2.63 0.86 -2.20
CA ALA A 99 1.26 0.98 -2.68
C ALA A 99 1.15 1.91 -3.91
N ILE A 100 1.93 3.00 -3.93
CA ILE A 100 2.03 3.92 -5.07
C ILE A 100 2.63 3.19 -6.29
N LYS A 101 3.74 2.47 -6.11
CA LYS A 101 4.36 1.69 -7.20
C LYS A 101 3.43 0.60 -7.74
N MET A 102 2.71 -0.07 -6.85
CA MET A 102 1.71 -1.06 -7.19
C MET A 102 0.59 -0.48 -8.06
N GLY A 103 -0.02 0.64 -7.63
CA GLY A 103 -1.09 1.30 -8.40
C GLY A 103 -0.64 1.70 -9.80
N LEU A 104 0.58 2.23 -9.91
CA LEU A 104 1.22 2.54 -11.20
C LEU A 104 1.35 1.30 -12.09
N GLU A 105 1.90 0.19 -11.57
CA GLU A 105 2.05 -1.05 -12.34
C GLU A 105 0.71 -1.63 -12.78
N CYS A 106 -0.30 -1.60 -11.91
CA CYS A 106 -1.63 -2.14 -12.24
C CYS A 106 -2.44 -1.27 -13.19
N SER A 107 -2.19 0.04 -13.18
CA SER A 107 -2.82 0.95 -14.14
C SER A 107 -2.35 0.69 -15.58
N LYS A 108 -1.12 0.21 -15.80
CA LYS A 108 -0.54 -0.03 -17.14
C LYS A 108 -1.38 -0.93 -18.04
N ASN A 109 -2.15 -1.86 -17.46
CA ASN A 109 -2.99 -2.79 -18.22
C ASN A 109 -4.29 -2.16 -18.77
N ILE A 110 -4.61 -0.95 -18.33
CA ILE A 110 -5.80 -0.15 -18.68
C ILE A 110 -5.45 0.85 -19.80
N HIS A 111 -4.16 0.96 -20.15
CA HIS A 111 -3.60 2.03 -20.98
C HIS A 111 -3.94 1.96 -22.48
N SER A 112 -4.90 1.16 -22.93
CA SER A 112 -5.33 1.27 -24.34
C SER A 112 -6.25 2.48 -24.58
N GLN A 113 -6.88 3.05 -23.54
CA GLN A 113 -7.89 4.11 -23.74
C GLN A 113 -7.79 5.33 -22.82
N LEU A 114 -6.75 5.42 -21.98
CA LEU A 114 -6.57 6.55 -21.07
C LEU A 114 -5.25 7.24 -21.29
N ASN A 115 -5.35 8.53 -21.65
CA ASN A 115 -4.26 9.49 -21.72
C ASN A 115 -3.69 9.78 -20.31
N ILE A 116 -3.07 8.77 -19.72
CA ILE A 116 -2.26 8.82 -18.51
C ILE A 116 -0.89 9.33 -18.91
N TRP A 117 -0.31 10.18 -18.06
CA TRP A 117 1.02 10.75 -18.24
C TRP A 117 2.06 9.67 -18.60
N GLN A 118 2.46 9.63 -19.88
CA GLN A 118 3.48 8.70 -20.34
C GLN A 118 4.81 8.99 -19.63
N PRO A 119 5.64 7.97 -19.35
CA PRO A 119 6.91 8.13 -18.64
C PRO A 119 7.79 9.25 -19.21
N GLU A 120 7.80 9.40 -20.53
CA GLU A 120 8.54 10.41 -21.27
C GLU A 120 8.03 11.82 -20.97
N VAL A 121 6.71 12.00 -20.90
CA VAL A 121 6.07 13.27 -20.56
C VAL A 121 6.30 13.62 -19.09
N VAL A 122 6.23 12.64 -18.19
CA VAL A 122 6.59 12.83 -16.77
C VAL A 122 8.04 13.26 -16.63
N GLN A 123 8.95 12.68 -17.42
CA GLN A 123 10.35 13.06 -17.40
C GLN A 123 10.56 14.49 -17.90
N GLN A 124 9.87 14.91 -18.96
CA GLN A 124 9.88 16.31 -19.42
C GLN A 124 9.33 17.27 -18.37
N LEU A 125 8.25 16.89 -17.69
CA LEU A 125 7.67 17.67 -16.60
C LEU A 125 8.65 17.83 -15.42
N LYS A 126 9.36 16.76 -15.05
CA LYS A 126 10.43 16.81 -14.03
C LYS A 126 11.55 17.76 -14.43
N LEU A 127 12.00 17.72 -15.69
CA LEU A 127 13.00 18.65 -16.21
C LEU A 127 12.53 20.11 -16.09
N GLN A 128 11.26 20.39 -16.37
CA GLN A 128 10.69 21.72 -16.15
C GLN A 128 10.69 22.12 -14.68
N PHE A 129 10.37 21.22 -13.75
CA PHE A 129 10.41 21.54 -12.32
C PHE A 129 11.80 21.87 -11.80
N TYR A 130 12.86 21.29 -12.37
CA TYR A 130 14.24 21.69 -12.03
C TYR A 130 14.54 23.15 -12.37
N SER A 131 13.78 23.77 -13.27
CA SER A 131 13.95 25.19 -13.61
C SER A 131 13.38 26.16 -12.56
N TYR A 132 12.53 25.68 -11.63
CA TYR A 132 11.86 26.53 -10.66
C TYR A 132 12.84 27.20 -9.68
N PRO A 133 12.64 28.50 -9.35
CA PRO A 133 13.57 29.26 -8.52
C PRO A 133 13.86 28.60 -7.17
N GLU A 134 12.84 28.06 -6.50
CA GLU A 134 13.02 27.42 -5.19
C GLU A 134 13.89 26.16 -5.26
N VAL A 135 13.88 25.45 -6.39
CA VAL A 135 14.67 24.22 -6.57
C VAL A 135 16.16 24.53 -6.65
N LYS A 136 16.51 25.70 -7.19
CA LYS A 136 17.91 26.13 -7.28
C LYS A 136 18.54 26.28 -5.89
N LEU A 137 17.74 26.67 -4.89
CA LEU A 137 18.14 26.91 -3.50
C LEU A 137 18.25 25.63 -2.65
N LEU A 138 17.70 24.50 -3.12
CA LEU A 138 17.72 23.24 -2.39
C LEU A 138 19.07 22.51 -2.53
N PRO A 139 19.54 21.73 -1.54
CA PRO A 139 20.67 20.83 -1.71
C PRO A 139 20.39 19.72 -2.74
N ALA A 140 21.40 19.19 -3.42
CA ALA A 140 21.23 18.26 -4.56
C ALA A 140 20.39 17.01 -4.24
N ASN A 141 20.57 16.42 -3.06
CA ASN A 141 19.78 15.28 -2.59
C ASN A 141 18.30 15.63 -2.33
N VAL A 142 18.00 16.89 -2.06
CA VAL A 142 16.65 17.43 -1.82
C VAL A 142 15.98 17.87 -3.11
N LYS A 143 16.75 18.38 -4.08
CA LYS A 143 16.25 18.76 -5.41
C LYS A 143 15.51 17.61 -6.07
N LYS A 144 16.14 16.43 -6.11
CA LYS A 144 15.54 15.23 -6.71
C LYS A 144 14.25 14.83 -5.99
N GLU A 145 14.29 14.78 -4.65
CA GLU A 145 13.11 14.42 -3.84
C GLU A 145 11.95 15.41 -4.02
N TYR A 146 12.25 16.71 -4.10
CA TYR A 146 11.25 17.74 -4.35
C TYR A 146 10.62 17.63 -5.74
N VAL A 147 11.45 17.45 -6.77
CA VAL A 147 10.99 17.31 -8.15
C VAL A 147 10.17 16.02 -8.34
N ASP A 148 10.58 14.92 -7.70
CA ASP A 148 9.81 13.67 -7.70
C ASP A 148 8.46 13.85 -7.00
N CYS A 149 8.42 14.57 -5.86
CA CYS A 149 7.17 14.91 -5.18
C CYS A 149 6.24 15.78 -6.05
N LEU A 150 6.79 16.79 -6.74
CA LEU A 150 6.03 17.66 -7.64
C LEU A 150 5.41 16.87 -8.78
N ALA A 151 6.20 16.05 -9.47
CA ALA A 151 5.72 15.21 -10.57
C ALA A 151 4.60 14.29 -10.09
N PHE A 152 4.79 13.62 -8.96
CA PHE A 152 3.77 12.75 -8.40
C PHE A 152 2.46 13.50 -8.10
N ARG A 153 2.53 14.64 -7.41
CA ARG A 153 1.33 15.41 -7.06
C ARG A 153 0.62 15.96 -8.29
N VAL A 154 1.36 16.46 -9.28
CA VAL A 154 0.77 17.01 -10.50
C VAL A 154 0.10 15.92 -11.32
N THR A 155 0.72 14.76 -11.49
CA THR A 155 0.12 13.66 -12.25
C THR A 155 -1.05 12.99 -11.51
N THR A 156 -1.06 13.06 -10.18
CA THR A 156 -2.17 12.54 -9.34
C THR A 156 -3.36 13.49 -9.31
N ASP A 157 -3.13 14.78 -9.07
CA ASP A 157 -4.20 15.80 -8.96
C ASP A 157 -4.68 16.28 -10.34
N TYR A 158 -3.95 15.94 -11.42
CA TYR A 158 -4.31 16.24 -12.81
C TYR A 158 -4.07 15.03 -13.73
N PRO A 159 -4.89 13.97 -13.66
CA PRO A 159 -4.64 12.70 -14.33
C PRO A 159 -4.88 12.71 -15.86
N THR A 160 -5.69 13.66 -16.35
CA THR A 160 -6.07 13.78 -17.77
C THR A 160 -5.22 14.85 -18.45
N ALA A 161 -4.08 14.45 -19.00
CA ALA A 161 -3.15 15.38 -19.62
C ALA A 161 -2.72 14.91 -21.00
N THR A 162 -3.70 14.76 -21.89
CA THR A 162 -3.62 15.03 -23.34
C THR A 162 -4.92 14.58 -23.98
N GLY A 163 -5.39 15.29 -25.01
CA GLY A 163 -6.54 14.87 -25.82
C GLY A 163 -7.52 15.99 -26.15
N ALA A 164 -7.34 16.57 -27.34
CA ALA A 164 -8.28 17.33 -28.18
C ALA A 164 -9.00 18.59 -27.64
N ASP A 165 -9.32 18.69 -26.35
CA ASP A 165 -9.98 19.86 -25.78
C ASP A 165 -9.11 20.50 -24.71
N SER A 166 -8.81 21.79 -24.91
CA SER A 166 -7.89 22.65 -24.18
C SER A 166 -7.41 22.14 -22.81
N ILE A 167 -6.09 21.98 -22.65
CA ILE A 167 -5.47 21.99 -21.33
C ILE A 167 -5.98 23.24 -20.61
N ASP A 168 -6.78 23.04 -19.55
CA ASP A 168 -7.20 24.15 -18.69
C ASP A 168 -5.97 24.63 -17.93
N SER A 169 -5.28 25.58 -18.55
CA SER A 169 -4.03 26.17 -18.07
C SER A 169 -4.20 26.76 -16.67
N LYS A 170 -5.39 27.24 -16.31
CA LYS A 170 -5.68 27.75 -14.96
C LYS A 170 -5.81 26.62 -13.95
N LYS A 171 -6.40 25.47 -14.33
CA LYS A 171 -6.48 24.29 -13.47
C LYS A 171 -5.12 23.64 -13.27
N LEU A 172 -4.36 23.46 -14.35
CA LEU A 172 -2.99 22.93 -14.27
C LEU A 172 -2.09 23.83 -13.40
N LYS A 173 -2.15 25.15 -13.60
CA LYS A 173 -1.38 26.11 -12.77
C LYS A 173 -1.73 25.99 -11.29
N ARG A 174 -3.02 25.90 -10.94
CA ARG A 174 -3.47 25.70 -9.54
C ARG A 174 -2.97 24.38 -8.96
N VAL A 175 -3.00 23.30 -9.72
CA VAL A 175 -2.47 21.99 -9.30
C VAL A 175 -0.97 22.08 -9.03
N VAL A 176 -0.21 22.72 -9.93
CA VAL A 176 1.24 22.92 -9.77
C VAL A 176 1.55 23.77 -8.54
N GLU A 177 0.83 24.88 -8.31
CA GLU A 177 1.03 25.73 -7.12
C GLU A 177 0.72 24.97 -5.81
N LYS A 178 -0.37 24.22 -5.77
CA LYS A 178 -0.72 23.36 -4.64
C LYS A 178 0.34 22.27 -4.40
N ALA A 179 0.88 21.68 -5.47
CA ALA A 179 1.95 20.70 -5.39
C ALA A 179 3.24 21.32 -4.82
N ARG A 180 3.64 22.50 -5.28
CA ARG A 180 4.82 23.24 -4.77
C ARG A 180 4.74 23.47 -3.28
N ASN A 181 3.64 24.06 -2.80
CA ASN A 181 3.46 24.31 -1.37
C ASN A 181 3.44 23.01 -0.56
N GLY A 182 2.71 22.00 -1.02
CA GLY A 182 2.62 20.71 -0.32
C GLY A 182 3.97 19.97 -0.23
N CYS A 183 4.75 19.98 -1.30
CA CYS A 183 6.07 19.33 -1.33
C CYS A 183 7.12 20.09 -0.52
N LEU A 184 7.08 21.43 -0.49
CA LEU A 184 7.98 22.22 0.37
C LEU A 184 7.71 21.94 1.85
N VAL A 185 6.45 21.87 2.27
CA VAL A 185 6.08 21.56 3.66
C VAL A 185 6.55 20.15 4.05
N LEU A 186 6.37 19.16 3.17
CA LEU A 186 6.83 17.78 3.40
C LEU A 186 8.34 17.71 3.60
N ILE A 187 9.10 18.40 2.74
CA ILE A 187 10.55 18.44 2.83
C ILE A 187 11.02 19.19 4.07
N ALA A 188 10.45 20.35 4.38
CA ALA A 188 10.77 21.11 5.58
C ALA A 188 10.54 20.29 6.86
N ASN A 189 9.40 19.58 6.94
CA ASN A 189 9.10 18.69 8.05
C ASN A 189 10.09 17.52 8.16
N LYS A 190 10.49 16.93 7.03
CA LYS A 190 11.52 15.88 7.01
C LYS A 190 12.86 16.40 7.51
N PHE A 191 13.29 17.58 7.07
CA PHE A 191 14.54 18.21 7.50
C PHE A 191 14.54 18.59 8.99
N ASN A 192 13.44 19.15 9.50
CA ASN A 192 13.31 19.45 10.92
C ASN A 192 13.39 18.18 11.78
N LYS A 193 12.72 17.10 11.37
CA LYS A 193 12.83 15.79 12.03
C LYS A 193 14.26 15.22 11.98
N LEU A 194 14.99 15.44 10.90
CA LEU A 194 16.38 14.99 10.77
C LEU A 194 17.35 15.82 11.62
N LYS A 195 17.13 17.14 11.77
CA LYS A 195 17.92 18.00 12.67
C LYS A 195 17.75 17.56 14.13
N ILE A 196 16.51 17.38 14.58
CA ILE A 196 16.21 16.93 15.96
C ILE A 196 16.93 15.60 16.26
N LYS A 197 16.93 14.65 15.32
CA LYS A 197 17.64 13.37 15.50
C LYS A 197 19.16 13.53 15.55
N LYS A 198 19.75 14.42 14.74
CA LYS A 198 21.20 14.62 14.67
C LYS A 198 21.75 15.26 15.94
N ASP A 199 20.98 16.16 16.56
CA ASP A 199 21.36 16.84 17.79
C ASP A 199 21.26 15.92 19.02
N THR A 200 20.29 15.01 19.05
CA THR A 200 20.20 13.99 20.12
C THR A 200 21.22 12.85 20.01
N THR A 201 21.90 12.70 18.86
CA THR A 201 22.90 11.61 18.66
C THR A 201 24.34 12.06 18.97
N LYS A 202 24.59 13.35 19.20
CA LYS A 202 25.90 13.89 19.61
C LYS A 202 26.04 14.09 21.13
N ALA A 203 25.03 13.76 21.91
CA ALA A 203 25.09 13.76 23.36
C ALA A 203 25.16 12.32 23.88
N LYS A 204 26.29 11.65 23.66
CA LYS A 204 26.72 10.46 24.42
C LYS A 204 28.22 10.25 24.24
#